data_AF-A0A1V6F523-F1
#
_entry.id   AF-A0A1V6F523-F1
#
_cell.length_a   1.000
_cell.length_b   1.000
_cell.length_c   1.000
_cell.angle_alpha   90.00
_cell.angle_beta   90.00
_cell.angle_gamma   90.00
#
_symmetry.space_group_name_H-M   'P 1'
#
loop_
_entity.id
_entity.type
_entity.pdbx_description
1 polymer ?
#
loop_
_entity_poly.entity_id
_entity_poly.type
_entity_poly.pdbx_seq_one_letter_code
_entity_poly.pdbx_strand_id
1 'polypeptide(L)'
;MTLRAAYRRRQAALHRCKGRIAGADTVTVTKNEILYSLNKPEDFILALVEFLDADSHRVKYLRSPFQCEPDFGVTGVNYDFGELVARGEEPG
;
A
#
# COMPACT_ATOMS: atom_id res chain seq x y z
N MET A 1 10.98 -9.54 -9.39
CA MET A 1 10.65 -8.47 -8.44
C MET A 1 9.48 -8.92 -7.57
N THR A 2 9.65 -9.03 -6.26
CA THR A 2 8.54 -9.29 -5.33
C THR A 2 8.06 -7.95 -4.78
N LEU A 3 6.75 -7.75 -4.62
CA LEU A 3 6.20 -6.51 -4.07
C LEU A 3 5.40 -6.80 -2.80
N ARG A 4 5.49 -5.89 -1.81
CA ARG A 4 4.67 -5.94 -0.59
C ARG A 4 4.07 -4.58 -0.27
N ALA A 5 2.79 -4.59 0.10
CA ALA A 5 2.12 -3.46 0.72
C ALA A 5 1.94 -3.73 2.22
N ALA A 6 2.32 -2.78 3.07
CA ALA A 6 2.09 -2.85 4.51
C ALA A 6 1.48 -1.55 5.02
N TYR A 7 0.64 -1.63 6.04
CA TYR A 7 -0.04 -0.49 6.64
C TYR A 7 0.41 -0.31 8.10
N ARG A 8 0.65 0.93 8.53
CA ARG A 8 0.94 1.26 9.94
C ARG A 8 -0.34 1.78 10.60
N ARG A 9 -0.69 1.23 11.77
CA ARG A 9 -1.70 1.81 12.69
C ARG A 9 -0.92 2.39 13.87
N ARG A 10 -1.20 3.62 14.29
CA ARG A 10 -0.40 4.39 15.27
C ARG A 10 -0.27 3.79 16.69
N GLN A 11 -0.71 2.54 16.91
CA GLN A 11 -0.53 1.81 18.17
C GLN A 11 -0.16 0.32 18.04
N ALA A 12 0.23 -0.17 16.86
CA ALA A 12 0.70 -1.54 16.71
C ALA A 12 1.86 -1.62 15.71
N ALA A 13 2.90 -2.36 16.07
CA ALA A 13 3.98 -2.79 15.17
C ALA A 13 3.40 -3.28 13.82
N LEU A 14 4.12 -3.04 12.71
CA LEU A 14 3.78 -3.51 11.35
C LEU A 14 3.44 -5.02 11.36
N HIS A 15 2.17 -5.39 11.59
CA HIS A 15 1.80 -6.78 11.92
C HIS A 15 1.02 -7.50 10.83
N ARG A 16 0.80 -6.89 9.66
CA ARG A 16 0.16 -7.58 8.54
C ARG A 16 0.61 -7.03 7.19
N CYS A 17 1.65 -7.63 6.63
CA CYS A 17 1.96 -7.51 5.20
C CYS A 17 0.90 -8.30 4.44
N LYS A 18 0.00 -7.63 3.72
CA LYS A 18 -0.87 -8.29 2.74
C LYS A 18 -0.19 -8.20 1.38
N GLY A 19 -0.07 -9.34 0.73
CA GLY A 19 0.45 -9.42 -0.63
C GLY A 19 1.93 -9.77 -0.66
N ARG A 20 2.21 -11.04 -0.94
CA ARG A 20 3.42 -11.46 -1.63
C ARG A 20 2.96 -11.73 -3.06
N ILE A 21 3.01 -10.71 -3.92
CA ILE A 21 2.74 -10.90 -5.34
C ILE A 21 4.07 -10.71 -6.07
N ALA A 22 4.56 -11.79 -6.65
CA ALA A 22 5.77 -11.77 -7.47
C ALA A 22 5.36 -11.26 -8.87
N GLY A 23 5.92 -10.12 -9.28
CA GLY A 23 5.81 -9.63 -10.66
C GLY A 23 4.45 -9.10 -11.10
N ALA A 24 3.55 -8.68 -10.19
CA ALA A 24 2.33 -7.98 -10.60
C ALA A 24 2.56 -6.47 -10.62
N ASP A 25 2.24 -5.84 -11.75
CA ASP A 25 2.24 -4.38 -11.90
C ASP A 25 1.15 -3.70 -11.07
N THR A 26 0.22 -4.48 -10.50
CA THR A 26 -0.92 -3.98 -9.75
C THR A 26 -0.98 -4.49 -8.31
N VAL A 27 -1.42 -3.64 -7.38
CA VAL A 27 -1.74 -3.99 -6.00
C VAL A 27 -3.25 -3.94 -5.79
N THR A 28 -3.83 -5.05 -5.34
CA THR A 28 -5.22 -5.08 -4.89
C THR A 28 -5.32 -4.55 -3.47
N VAL A 29 -6.17 -3.55 -3.28
CA VAL A 29 -6.48 -2.97 -1.96
C VAL A 29 -7.95 -3.22 -1.66
N THR A 30 -8.26 -3.73 -0.48
CA THR A 30 -9.64 -4.04 -0.11
C THR A 30 -10.44 -2.76 0.16
N LYS A 31 -11.76 -2.80 -0.03
CA LYS A 31 -12.66 -1.69 0.28
C LYS A 31 -12.48 -1.18 1.71
N ASN A 32 -12.36 -2.08 2.67
CA ASN A 32 -12.16 -1.71 4.07
C ASN A 32 -10.84 -0.94 4.32
N GLU A 33 -9.77 -1.27 3.60
CA GLU A 33 -8.50 -0.54 3.70
C GLU A 33 -8.59 0.85 3.08
N ILE A 34 -9.26 0.96 1.93
CA ILE A 34 -9.52 2.26 1.28
C ILE A 34 -10.34 3.15 2.21
N LEU A 35 -11.48 2.65 2.69
CA LEU A 35 -12.35 3.33 3.64
C LEU A 35 -11.62 3.75 4.92
N TYR A 36 -10.80 2.86 5.48
CA TYR A 36 -10.05 3.18 6.69
C TYR A 36 -9.06 4.33 6.45
N SER A 37 -8.36 4.33 5.30
CA SER A 37 -7.45 5.42 4.95
C SER A 37 -8.17 6.76 4.77
N LEU A 38 -9.41 6.76 4.23
CA LEU A 38 -10.19 7.98 4.01
C LEU A 38 -10.74 8.53 5.33
N ASN A 39 -11.12 7.66 6.25
CA ASN A 39 -11.65 8.07 7.57
C ASN A 39 -10.55 8.54 8.54
N LYS A 40 -9.34 8.00 8.44
CA LYS A 40 -8.20 8.31 9.33
C LYS A 40 -6.91 8.49 8.52
N PRO A 41 -6.81 9.51 7.64
CA PRO A 41 -5.68 9.68 6.74
C PRO A 41 -4.36 9.97 7.47
N GLU A 42 -4.41 10.57 8.65
CA GLU A 42 -3.23 10.82 9.49
C GLU A 42 -2.67 9.55 10.17
N ASP A 43 -3.53 8.56 10.40
CA ASP A 43 -3.15 7.28 11.02
C ASP A 43 -2.87 6.20 9.98
N PHE A 44 -3.05 6.50 8.69
CA PHE A 44 -2.85 5.57 7.60
C PHE A 44 -1.63 5.96 6.76
N ILE A 45 -0.67 5.05 6.68
CA ILE A 45 0.46 5.16 5.76
C ILE A 45 0.60 3.83 5.01
N LEU A 46 0.72 3.93 3.69
CA LEU A 46 0.97 2.80 2.83
C LEU A 46 2.48 2.67 2.62
N ALA A 47 3.06 1.57 3.07
CA ALA A 47 4.44 1.21 2.79
C ALA A 47 4.47 0.32 1.55
N LEU A 48 5.16 0.80 0.52
CA LEU A 48 5.41 0.12 -0.75
C LEU A 48 6.83 -0.45 -0.69
N VAL A 49 6.97 -1.76 -0.71
CA VAL A 49 8.28 -2.43 -0.66
C VAL A 49 8.52 -3.17 -1.98
N GLU A 50 9.58 -2.77 -2.66
CA GLU A 50 10.04 -3.35 -3.91
C GLU A 50 11.31 -4.17 -3.66
N PHE A 51 11.24 -5.48 -3.93
CA PHE A 51 12.39 -6.39 -3.80
C PHE A 51 13.05 -6.57 -5.17
N LEU A 52 14.20 -5.93 -5.35
CA LEU A 52 14.99 -5.92 -6.59
C LEU A 52 15.80 -7.21 -6.73
N ASP A 53 16.53 -7.58 -5.68
CA ASP A 53 17.42 -8.76 -5.61
C ASP A 53 17.27 -9.47 -4.25
N ALA A 54 18.08 -10.50 -4.00
CA ALA A 54 18.03 -11.30 -2.77
C ALA A 54 18.21 -10.46 -1.48
N ASP A 55 19.03 -9.41 -1.54
CA ASP A 55 19.34 -8.56 -0.38
C ASP A 55 18.98 -7.08 -0.55
N SER A 56 18.55 -6.67 -1.76
CA SER A 56 18.22 -5.27 -2.06
C SER A 56 16.71 -5.05 -2.12
N HIS A 57 16.22 -4.19 -1.24
CA HIS A 57 14.84 -3.74 -1.23
C HIS A 57 14.75 -2.21 -1.17
N ARG A 58 13.79 -1.64 -1.89
CA ARG A 58 13.43 -0.23 -1.81
C ARG A 58 12.12 -0.12 -1.07
N VAL A 59 12.05 0.82 -0.13
CA VAL A 59 10.83 1.14 0.59
C VAL A 59 10.43 2.55 0.20
N LYS A 60 9.15 2.75 -0.07
CA LYS A 60 8.53 4.07 -0.18
C LYS A 60 7.31 4.14 0.72
N TYR A 61 7.08 5.33 1.27
CA TYR A 61 5.90 5.59 2.07
C TYR A 61 4.97 6.56 1.34
N LEU A 62 3.69 6.20 1.26
CA LEU A 62 2.66 7.03 0.64
C LEU A 62 1.59 7.37 1.68
N ARG A 63 1.44 8.68 1.94
CA ARG A 63 0.35 9.24 2.74
C ARG A 63 -0.85 9.53 1.84
N SER A 64 -2.06 9.29 2.35
CA SER A 64 -3.31 9.47 1.60
C SER A 64 -3.30 8.86 0.18
N PRO A 65 -3.04 7.55 0.05
CA PRO A 65 -2.93 6.88 -1.25
C PRO A 65 -4.24 6.91 -2.05
N PHE A 66 -5.38 6.87 -1.35
CA PHE A 66 -6.71 6.82 -1.95
C PHE A 66 -7.45 8.14 -1.71
N GLN A 67 -8.26 8.54 -2.70
CA GLN A 67 -8.96 9.83 -2.70
C GLN A 67 -10.49 9.64 -2.77
N CYS A 68 -10.97 8.45 -3.10
CA CYS A 68 -12.38 8.16 -3.29
C CYS A 68 -12.75 6.78 -2.75
N GLU A 69 -13.97 6.65 -2.23
CA GLU A 69 -14.53 5.37 -1.82
C GLU A 69 -14.92 4.54 -3.06
N PRO A 70 -14.61 3.23 -3.09
CA PRO A 70 -15.07 2.34 -4.16
C PRO A 70 -16.59 2.10 -4.09
N ASP A 71 -17.18 1.71 -5.22
CA ASP A 71 -18.62 1.41 -5.32
C ASP A 71 -19.10 0.42 -4.23
N PHE A 72 -20.38 0.49 -3.90
CA PHE A 72 -21.02 -0.35 -2.88
C PHE A 72 -20.77 -1.86 -3.11
N GLY A 73 -20.75 -2.31 -4.37
CA GLY A 73 -20.56 -3.72 -4.73
C GLY A 73 -19.10 -4.21 -4.82
N VAL A 74 -18.10 -3.33 -4.68
CA VAL A 74 -16.69 -3.68 -4.89
C VAL A 74 -16.03 -4.13 -3.58
N THR A 75 -15.40 -5.30 -3.59
CA THR A 75 -14.68 -5.84 -2.42
C THR A 75 -13.22 -5.38 -2.35
N GLY A 76 -12.65 -4.96 -3.49
CA GLY A 76 -11.32 -4.38 -3.59
C GLY A 76 -11.06 -3.76 -4.96
N VAL A 77 -10.08 -2.85 -5.01
CA VAL A 77 -9.68 -2.11 -6.20
C VAL A 77 -8.22 -2.46 -6.53
N ASN A 78 -7.92 -2.64 -7.81
CA ASN A 78 -6.55 -2.80 -8.28
C ASN A 78 -5.97 -1.43 -8.62
N TYR A 79 -4.80 -1.11 -8.07
CA TYR A 79 -4.05 0.10 -8.36
C TYR A 79 -2.75 -0.25 -9.06
N ASP A 80 -2.31 0.59 -9.98
CA ASP A 80 -0.99 0.50 -10.57
C ASP A 80 0.09 0.77 -9.51
N PHE A 81 1.02 -0.17 -9.36
CA PHE A 81 2.08 -0.06 -8.36
C PHE A 81 3.08 1.04 -8.73
N GLY A 82 3.40 1.21 -10.01
CA GLY A 82 4.30 2.25 -10.51
C GLY A 82 3.78 3.65 -10.17
N GLU A 83 2.48 3.88 -10.36
CA GLU A 83 1.83 5.15 -9.98
C GLU A 83 1.87 5.39 -8.47
N LEU A 84 1.63 4.35 -7.66
CA LEU A 84 1.72 4.47 -6.19
C LEU A 84 3.16 4.78 -5.74
N VAL A 85 4.16 4.14 -6.35
CA VAL A 85 5.58 4.37 -6.06
C VAL A 85 6.03 5.76 -6.52
N ALA A 86 5.53 6.25 -7.65
CA ALA A 86 5.83 7.59 -8.14
C ALA A 86 5.32 8.69 -7.17
N ARG A 87 4.19 8.45 -6.51
CA ARG A 87 3.61 9.33 -5.50
C ARG A 87 4.24 9.19 -4.12
N GLY A 88 4.90 8.07 -3.84
CA GLY A 88 5.51 7.77 -2.55
C GLY A 88 6.83 8.50 -2.33
N GLU A 89 7.12 8.78 -1.06
CA GLU A 89 8.35 9.43 -0.60
C GLU A 89 9.33 8.40 -0.05
N GLU A 90 10.63 8.71 -0.11
CA GLU A 90 11.68 7.87 0.49
C GLU A 90 11.60 7.91 2.03
N PRO A 91 12.00 6.83 2.73
CA PRO A 91 12.16 6.83 4.17
C PRO A 91 13.24 7.85 4.56
N GLY A 92 12.82 8.99 5.13
CA GLY A 92 13.70 9.97 5.78
C GLY A 92 14.13 9.56 7.18
#